data_AF-H3SAZ0-F1
#
_entry.id   AF-H3SAZ0-F1
#
_cell.length_a   1.000
_cell.length_b   1.000
_cell.length_c   1.000
_cell.angle_alpha   90.00
_cell.angle_beta   90.00
_cell.angle_gamma   90.00
#
_symmetry.space_group_name_H-M   'P 1'
#
loop_
_entity.id
_entity.type
_entity.pdbx_description
1 polymer ?
#
loop_
_entity_poly.entity_id
_entity_poly.type
_entity_poly.pdbx_seq_one_letter_code
_entity_poly.pdbx_strand_id
1 'polypeptide(L)'
;MISLIIPTIHHTDLVKHCVNSFINTAHEAYEIIVVDDGSPPPIQHDLAAWASSLNVRFIPKQTNEGFSRTVNLGLQHAGGSYALIANNDIIFHEPGWLQQMLAAMQLSPEVGIVGARLLYPNMTIQHGGVIQGPKGNFDHRYRFQPADHPPAQAVEDAPSVTGALMLIRREVFERIGLFSEEFFIAYEDVDFCYRARQHGFRVIYCGTACALHYEGFTRGTTRENKNRYWRIKEMEARKKFWAKWGGYQIQ
;
A
#
# COMPACT_ATOMS: atom_id res chain seq x y z
N MET A 1 -18.35 4.62 -1.07
CA MET A 1 -17.32 5.62 -1.44
C MET A 1 -15.95 5.12 -1.01
N ILE A 2 -14.92 5.33 -1.83
CA ILE A 2 -13.52 4.96 -1.56
C ILE A 2 -12.69 6.21 -1.28
N SER A 3 -11.84 6.19 -0.26
CA SER A 3 -10.82 7.23 -0.07
C SER A 3 -9.48 6.70 -0.56
N LEU A 4 -9.01 7.18 -1.72
CA LEU A 4 -7.67 6.90 -2.21
C LEU A 4 -6.67 7.75 -1.42
N ILE A 5 -5.69 7.11 -0.79
CA ILE A 5 -4.66 7.73 0.02
C ILE A 5 -3.31 7.45 -0.61
N ILE A 6 -2.62 8.51 -1.02
CA ILE A 6 -1.31 8.44 -1.66
C ILE A 6 -0.28 9.16 -0.77
N PRO A 7 0.58 8.42 -0.05
CA PRO A 7 1.76 9.00 0.58
C PRO A 7 2.80 9.35 -0.49
N THR A 8 3.44 10.51 -0.38
CA THR A 8 4.48 10.94 -1.30
C THR A 8 5.59 11.71 -0.60
N ILE A 9 6.77 11.71 -1.19
CA ILE A 9 7.87 12.61 -0.84
C ILE A 9 8.68 12.88 -2.10
N HIS A 10 9.04 14.13 -2.37
CA HIS A 10 9.88 14.63 -3.47
C HIS A 10 9.41 14.39 -4.92
N HIS A 11 8.38 13.58 -5.17
CA HIS A 11 8.08 13.07 -6.51
C HIS A 11 6.72 13.53 -7.05
N THR A 12 6.65 14.78 -7.52
CA THR A 12 5.43 15.37 -8.10
C THR A 12 4.90 14.58 -9.30
N ASP A 13 5.77 14.20 -10.24
CA ASP A 13 5.33 13.56 -11.48
C ASP A 13 4.79 12.15 -11.26
N LEU A 14 5.35 11.40 -10.30
CA LEU A 14 4.85 10.08 -9.93
C LEU A 14 3.41 10.19 -9.40
N VAL A 15 3.18 11.12 -8.46
CA VAL A 15 1.83 11.38 -7.93
C VAL A 15 0.84 11.73 -9.03
N LYS A 16 1.23 12.61 -9.96
CA LYS A 16 0.40 13.02 -11.10
C LYS A 16 0.03 11.83 -11.97
N HIS A 17 1.00 10.98 -12.32
CA HIS A 17 0.74 9.79 -13.12
C HIS A 17 -0.15 8.78 -12.39
N CYS A 18 0.12 8.51 -11.11
CA CYS A 18 -0.69 7.62 -10.29
C CYS A 18 -2.15 8.09 -10.24
N VAL A 19 -2.39 9.36 -9.87
CA VAL A 19 -3.73 9.95 -9.79
C VAL A 19 -4.44 9.96 -11.14
N ASN A 20 -3.76 10.37 -12.22
CA ASN A 20 -4.37 10.37 -13.54
C ASN A 20 -4.74 8.94 -14.00
N SER A 21 -3.88 7.96 -13.76
CA SER A 21 -4.16 6.56 -14.08
C SER A 21 -5.34 6.00 -13.28
N PHE A 22 -5.46 6.39 -12.01
CA PHE A 22 -6.60 6.05 -11.17
C PHE A 22 -7.89 6.68 -11.70
N ILE A 23 -7.91 7.99 -11.96
CA ILE A 23 -9.09 8.71 -12.48
C ILE A 23 -9.58 8.09 -13.80
N ASN A 24 -8.66 7.65 -14.66
CA ASN A 24 -9.01 7.07 -15.96
C ASN A 24 -9.55 5.63 -15.88
N THR A 25 -9.34 4.92 -14.76
CA THR A 25 -9.65 3.48 -14.65
C THR A 25 -10.60 3.13 -13.51
N ALA A 26 -10.77 4.00 -12.52
CA ALA A 26 -11.75 3.86 -11.44
C ALA A 26 -13.08 4.50 -11.85
N HIS A 27 -14.19 3.81 -11.60
CA HIS A 27 -15.53 4.26 -11.96
C HIS A 27 -16.48 4.39 -10.76
N GLU A 28 -16.01 3.98 -9.59
CA GLU A 28 -16.71 4.06 -8.33
C GLU A 28 -16.67 5.47 -7.75
N ALA A 29 -17.56 5.77 -6.81
CA ALA A 29 -17.50 7.03 -6.07
C ALA A 29 -16.24 7.05 -5.17
N TYR A 30 -15.36 8.03 -5.40
CA TYR A 30 -14.12 8.19 -4.66
C TYR A 30 -13.84 9.63 -4.24
N GLU A 31 -12.93 9.77 -3.28
CA GLU A 31 -12.16 10.99 -3.00
C GLU A 31 -10.66 10.65 -3.06
N ILE A 32 -9.83 11.66 -3.33
CA ILE A 32 -8.38 11.48 -3.44
C ILE A 32 -7.69 12.36 -2.40
N ILE A 33 -6.82 11.74 -1.60
CA ILE A 33 -6.05 12.38 -0.54
C ILE A 33 -4.57 12.10 -0.82
N VAL A 34 -3.81 13.15 -1.08
CA VAL A 34 -2.34 13.09 -1.24
C VAL A 34 -1.70 13.69 0.00
N VAL A 35 -0.85 12.92 0.66
CA VAL A 35 -0.12 13.37 1.85
C VAL A 35 1.36 13.44 1.53
N ASP A 36 1.93 14.64 1.60
CA ASP A 36 3.36 14.86 1.39
C ASP A 36 4.14 14.77 2.71
N ASP A 37 5.17 13.93 2.72
CA ASP A 37 5.98 13.58 3.89
C ASP A 37 7.22 14.50 4.04
N GLY A 38 7.01 15.81 3.93
CA GLY A 38 8.07 16.79 4.18
C GLY A 38 8.96 17.07 2.98
N SER A 39 8.38 17.21 1.78
CA SER A 39 9.09 17.74 0.62
C SER A 39 9.49 19.22 0.80
N PRO A 40 10.55 19.69 0.11
CA PRO A 40 10.88 21.10 0.05
C PRO A 40 9.71 21.98 -0.43
N PRO A 41 9.62 23.25 0.04
CA PRO A 41 8.51 24.14 -0.28
C PRO A 41 8.16 24.29 -1.77
N PRO A 42 9.12 24.35 -2.73
CA PRO A 42 8.78 24.40 -4.15
C PRO A 42 7.96 23.19 -4.62
N ILE A 43 8.31 21.99 -4.15
CA ILE A 43 7.60 20.75 -4.50
C ILE A 43 6.19 20.74 -3.88
N GLN A 44 6.07 21.18 -2.63
CA GLN A 44 4.77 21.29 -1.96
C GLN A 44 3.86 22.30 -2.64
N HIS A 45 4.42 23.44 -3.10
CA HIS A 45 3.68 24.45 -3.85
C HIS A 45 3.15 23.88 -5.17
N ASP A 46 4.00 23.19 -5.93
CA ASP A 46 3.63 22.58 -7.20
C ASP A 46 2.54 21.50 -7.03
N LEU A 47 2.67 20.66 -5.99
CA LEU A 47 1.66 19.66 -5.66
C LEU A 47 0.35 20.28 -5.21
N ALA A 48 0.38 21.34 -4.39
CA ALA A 48 -0.83 22.04 -3.96
C ALA A 48 -1.57 22.70 -5.13
N ALA A 49 -0.85 23.36 -6.03
CA ALA A 49 -1.43 23.99 -7.21
C ALA A 49 -2.07 22.95 -8.14
N TRP A 50 -1.39 21.84 -8.38
CA TRP A 50 -1.92 20.72 -9.17
C TRP A 50 -3.12 20.04 -8.50
N ALA A 51 -3.06 19.78 -7.19
CA ALA A 51 -4.13 19.10 -6.47
C ALA A 51 -5.43 19.93 -6.49
N SER A 52 -5.31 21.26 -6.36
CA SER A 52 -6.42 22.20 -6.45
C SER A 52 -7.15 22.12 -7.81
N SER A 53 -6.42 21.93 -8.91
CA SER A 53 -7.03 21.85 -10.25
C SER A 53 -7.77 20.54 -10.53
N LEU A 54 -7.55 19.48 -9.73
CA LEU A 54 -8.17 18.16 -9.89
C LEU A 54 -9.09 17.75 -8.73
N ASN A 55 -9.47 18.68 -7.85
CA ASN A 55 -10.25 18.40 -6.64
C ASN A 55 -9.63 17.29 -5.76
N VAL A 56 -8.29 17.29 -5.67
CA VAL A 56 -7.51 16.39 -4.82
C VAL A 56 -7.25 17.09 -3.50
N ARG A 57 -7.48 16.40 -2.37
CA ARG A 57 -7.11 16.92 -1.06
C ARG A 57 -5.61 16.74 -0.86
N PHE A 58 -4.87 17.83 -0.80
CA PHE A 58 -3.43 17.82 -0.52
C PHE A 58 -3.15 18.18 0.94
N ILE A 59 -2.28 17.40 1.59
CA ILE A 59 -1.88 17.59 2.98
C ILE A 59 -0.35 17.58 3.09
N PRO A 60 0.30 18.75 3.20
CA PRO A 60 1.75 18.84 3.37
C PRO A 60 2.16 18.69 4.83
N LYS A 61 3.20 17.88 5.07
CA LYS A 61 3.91 17.82 6.37
C LYS A 61 5.16 18.68 6.34
N GLN A 62 5.63 19.07 7.52
CA GLN A 62 6.87 19.87 7.65
C GLN A 62 8.14 19.01 7.58
N THR A 63 8.05 17.76 8.04
CA THR A 63 9.19 16.85 8.16
C THR A 63 8.80 15.45 7.69
N ASN A 64 9.82 14.70 7.25
CA ASN A 64 9.68 13.29 6.93
C ASN A 64 9.56 12.48 8.23
N GLU A 65 8.39 11.88 8.43
CA GLU A 65 8.12 11.02 9.59
C GLU A 65 7.80 9.57 9.20
N GLY A 66 7.99 9.22 7.93
CA GLY A 66 7.87 7.86 7.42
C GLY A 66 6.47 7.46 7.00
N PHE A 67 6.38 6.27 6.41
CA PHE A 67 5.19 5.78 5.72
C PHE A 67 3.97 5.70 6.63
N SER A 68 4.09 5.07 7.79
CA SER A 68 2.96 4.86 8.71
C SER A 68 2.31 6.17 9.14
N ARG A 69 3.10 7.18 9.53
CA ARG A 69 2.59 8.49 9.93
C ARG A 69 1.91 9.22 8.79
N THR A 70 2.49 9.13 7.59
CA THR A 70 1.96 9.78 6.38
C THR A 70 0.64 9.13 5.93
N VAL A 71 0.56 7.80 5.93
CA VAL A 71 -0.69 7.06 5.66
C VAL A 71 -1.73 7.33 6.74
N ASN A 72 -1.35 7.32 8.02
CA ASN A 72 -2.26 7.59 9.14
C ASN A 72 -2.90 8.97 9.02
N LEU A 73 -2.13 10.00 8.67
CA LEU A 73 -2.68 11.33 8.43
C LEU A 73 -3.72 11.30 7.30
N GLY A 74 -3.44 10.59 6.20
CA GLY A 74 -4.42 10.38 5.13
C GLY A 74 -5.69 9.68 5.59
N LEU A 75 -5.55 8.60 6.38
CA LEU A 75 -6.67 7.83 6.95
C LEU A 75 -7.55 8.67 7.88
N GLN A 76 -6.96 9.57 8.66
CA GLN A 76 -7.70 10.49 9.53
C GLN A 76 -8.60 11.46 8.75
N HIS A 77 -8.24 11.75 7.51
CA HIS A 77 -9.02 12.62 6.61
C HIS A 77 -9.96 11.85 5.67
N ALA A 78 -9.96 10.52 5.71
CA ALA A 78 -10.77 9.67 4.85
C ALA A 78 -12.24 9.59 5.30
N GLY A 79 -13.16 9.93 4.40
CA GLY A 79 -14.61 9.83 4.59
C GLY A 79 -15.24 8.57 3.98
N GLY A 80 -14.48 7.78 3.22
CA GLY A 80 -14.95 6.58 2.53
C GLY A 80 -15.31 5.42 3.44
N SER A 81 -16.15 4.51 2.94
CA SER A 81 -16.43 3.21 3.56
C SER A 81 -15.25 2.24 3.42
N TYR A 82 -14.39 2.51 2.44
CA TYR A 82 -13.13 1.83 2.21
C TYR A 82 -12.02 2.87 2.06
N ALA A 83 -10.85 2.56 2.60
CA ALA A 83 -9.62 3.30 2.33
C ALA A 83 -8.76 2.47 1.37
N LEU A 84 -8.31 3.08 0.28
CA LEU A 84 -7.38 2.47 -0.65
C LEU A 84 -6.02 3.16 -0.48
N ILE A 85 -5.05 2.45 0.10
CA ILE A 85 -3.67 2.93 0.16
C ILE A 85 -3.00 2.58 -1.16
N ALA A 86 -2.36 3.55 -1.81
CA ALA A 86 -1.56 3.32 -3.01
C ALA A 86 -0.27 4.13 -2.94
N ASN A 87 0.87 3.49 -3.20
CA ASN A 87 2.11 4.24 -3.39
C ASN A 87 2.00 5.20 -4.59
N ASN A 88 2.76 6.28 -4.55
CA ASN A 88 2.76 7.31 -5.58
C ASN A 88 3.31 6.84 -6.95
N ASP A 89 3.94 5.67 -7.03
CA ASP A 89 4.51 5.07 -8.24
C ASP A 89 3.72 3.84 -8.74
N ILE A 90 2.48 3.69 -8.29
CA ILE A 90 1.50 2.76 -8.86
C ILE A 90 0.90 3.36 -10.13
N ILE A 91 0.75 2.55 -11.17
CA ILE A 91 0.01 2.88 -12.40
C ILE A 91 -1.10 1.86 -12.60
N PHE A 92 -2.33 2.36 -12.62
CA PHE A 92 -3.53 1.58 -12.91
C PHE A 92 -3.76 1.58 -14.42
N HIS A 93 -3.66 0.41 -15.06
CA HIS A 93 -3.68 0.30 -16.53
C HIS A 93 -4.91 -0.40 -17.11
N GLU A 94 -5.63 -1.19 -16.31
CA GLU A 94 -6.78 -1.98 -16.76
C GLU A 94 -8.04 -1.57 -16.00
N PRO A 95 -9.08 -1.02 -16.64
CA PRO A 95 -10.39 -0.81 -16.01
C PRO A 95 -10.93 -2.12 -15.42
N GLY A 96 -11.70 -2.04 -14.33
CA GLY A 96 -12.21 -3.24 -13.65
C GLY A 96 -11.39 -3.67 -12.43
N TRP A 97 -10.16 -3.18 -12.28
CA TRP A 97 -9.26 -3.57 -11.17
C TRP A 97 -9.88 -3.26 -9.79
N LEU A 98 -10.49 -2.08 -9.63
CA LEU A 98 -11.08 -1.65 -8.35
C LEU A 98 -12.35 -2.43 -8.04
N GLN A 99 -13.17 -2.70 -9.06
CA GLN A 99 -14.36 -3.52 -8.98
C GLN A 99 -14.01 -4.93 -8.49
N GLN A 100 -12.91 -5.51 -8.97
CA GLN A 100 -12.46 -6.83 -8.54
C GLN A 100 -11.97 -6.83 -7.08
N MET A 101 -11.24 -5.80 -6.65
CA MET A 101 -10.86 -5.67 -5.23
C MET A 101 -12.10 -5.50 -4.33
N LEU A 102 -13.09 -4.75 -4.77
CA LEU A 102 -14.37 -4.58 -4.06
C LEU A 102 -15.18 -5.89 -4.03
N ALA A 103 -15.19 -6.64 -5.12
CA ALA A 103 -15.82 -7.96 -5.16
C ALA A 103 -15.15 -8.93 -4.17
N ALA A 104 -13.81 -8.93 -4.10
CA ALA A 104 -13.05 -9.70 -3.10
C ALA A 104 -13.40 -9.26 -1.66
N MET A 105 -13.55 -7.96 -1.43
CA MET A 105 -13.99 -7.39 -0.15
C MET A 105 -15.42 -7.80 0.23
N GLN A 106 -16.26 -8.15 -0.74
CA GLN A 106 -17.64 -8.57 -0.54
C GLN A 106 -17.82 -10.10 -0.40
N LEU A 107 -16.75 -10.89 -0.56
CA LEU A 107 -16.82 -12.35 -0.41
C LEU A 107 -17.34 -12.79 0.96
N SER A 108 -17.05 -12.02 2.00
CA SER A 108 -17.52 -12.27 3.37
C SER A 108 -17.45 -10.98 4.20
N PRO A 109 -18.33 -10.78 5.20
CA PRO A 109 -18.23 -9.66 6.14
C PRO A 109 -16.89 -9.59 6.86
N GLU A 110 -16.24 -10.72 7.10
CA GLU A 110 -14.93 -10.83 7.76
C GLU A 110 -13.78 -10.34 6.88
N VAL A 111 -13.95 -10.22 5.55
CA VAL A 111 -12.89 -9.67 4.70
C VAL A 111 -12.72 -8.20 5.03
N GLY A 112 -11.56 -7.87 5.61
CA GLY A 112 -11.23 -6.52 6.05
C GLY A 112 -10.16 -5.84 5.19
N ILE A 113 -9.27 -6.62 4.58
CA ILE A 113 -8.13 -6.11 3.79
C ILE A 113 -8.01 -6.91 2.50
N VAL A 114 -7.83 -6.21 1.38
CA VAL A 114 -7.59 -6.81 0.06
C VAL A 114 -6.35 -6.17 -0.57
N GLY A 115 -5.37 -6.98 -0.98
CA GLY A 115 -4.22 -6.54 -1.79
C GLY A 115 -4.34 -7.00 -3.23
N ALA A 116 -3.91 -6.18 -4.19
CA ALA A 116 -3.92 -6.52 -5.61
C ALA A 116 -2.64 -7.24 -6.04
N ARG A 117 -2.65 -7.87 -7.22
CA ARG A 117 -1.42 -8.29 -7.90
C ARG A 117 -0.67 -7.06 -8.39
N LEU A 118 0.62 -6.98 -8.05
CA LEU A 118 1.50 -5.93 -8.55
C LEU A 118 2.52 -6.52 -9.51
N LEU A 119 2.78 -5.79 -10.59
CA LEU A 119 3.77 -6.15 -11.60
C LEU A 119 4.91 -5.12 -11.62
N TYR A 120 6.11 -5.62 -11.88
CA TYR A 120 7.22 -4.79 -12.32
C TYR A 120 6.98 -4.28 -13.76
N PRO A 121 7.65 -3.19 -14.18
CA PRO A 121 7.54 -2.66 -15.55
C PRO A 121 7.94 -3.66 -16.65
N ASN A 122 8.74 -4.68 -16.31
CA ASN A 122 9.11 -5.76 -17.22
C ASN A 122 8.06 -6.89 -17.30
N MET A 123 6.85 -6.67 -16.78
CA MET A 123 5.74 -7.62 -16.75
C MET A 123 6.04 -8.92 -15.99
N THR A 124 6.92 -8.86 -15.00
CA THR A 124 7.07 -9.93 -14.00
C THR A 124 6.33 -9.56 -12.72
N ILE A 125 5.86 -10.56 -11.98
CA ILE A 125 5.12 -10.37 -10.74
C ILE A 125 6.05 -9.80 -9.66
N GLN A 126 5.57 -8.77 -8.99
CA GLN A 126 6.21 -8.17 -7.82
C GLN A 126 5.48 -8.56 -6.53
N HIS A 127 4.14 -8.59 -6.55
CA HIS A 127 3.35 -8.95 -5.37
C HIS A 127 2.24 -9.95 -5.71
N GLY A 128 2.26 -11.08 -5.00
CA GLY A 128 1.24 -12.12 -5.04
C GLY A 128 0.58 -12.41 -3.68
N GLY A 129 0.66 -11.47 -2.73
CA GLY A 129 0.50 -11.74 -1.29
C GLY A 129 1.85 -11.92 -0.59
N VAL A 130 1.92 -11.61 0.70
CA VAL A 130 3.15 -11.69 1.50
C VAL A 130 3.21 -13.04 2.23
N ILE A 131 4.39 -13.68 2.19
CA ILE A 131 4.69 -14.93 2.89
C ILE A 131 5.94 -14.76 3.75
N GLN A 132 5.99 -15.51 4.86
CA GLN A 132 7.18 -15.61 5.66
C GLN A 132 8.13 -16.65 5.05
N GLY A 133 9.27 -16.17 4.55
CA GLY A 133 10.37 -17.00 4.10
C GLY A 133 11.29 -17.47 5.24
N PRO A 134 12.37 -18.20 4.89
CA PRO A 134 13.34 -18.71 5.85
C PRO A 134 13.94 -17.60 6.71
N LYS A 135 14.24 -17.92 7.98
CA LYS A 135 14.86 -17.01 8.96
C LYS A 135 14.03 -15.76 9.30
N GLY A 136 12.71 -15.80 9.08
CA GLY A 136 11.80 -14.71 9.43
C GLY A 136 11.95 -13.47 8.55
N ASN A 137 12.35 -13.64 7.29
CA ASN A 137 12.20 -12.59 6.28
C ASN A 137 10.84 -12.74 5.61
N PHE A 138 10.22 -11.64 5.22
CA PHE A 138 9.04 -11.68 4.36
C PHE A 138 9.45 -11.59 2.90
N ASP A 139 8.71 -12.26 2.04
CA ASP A 139 8.80 -12.15 0.58
C ASP A 139 7.40 -12.21 -0.04
N HIS A 140 7.33 -12.04 -1.36
CA HIS A 140 6.10 -11.98 -2.11
C HIS A 140 5.88 -13.28 -2.88
N ARG A 141 4.68 -13.87 -2.80
CA ARG A 141 4.34 -15.06 -3.60
C ARG A 141 4.49 -14.75 -5.09
N TYR A 142 4.97 -15.73 -5.84
CA TYR A 142 5.12 -15.67 -7.30
C TYR A 142 6.06 -14.57 -7.81
N ARG A 143 6.85 -13.91 -6.94
CA ARG A 143 7.77 -12.85 -7.36
C ARG A 143 8.71 -13.33 -8.47
N PHE A 144 8.90 -12.49 -9.49
CA PHE A 144 9.68 -12.74 -10.70
C PHE A 144 9.08 -13.75 -11.69
N GLN A 145 7.94 -14.36 -11.38
CA GLN A 145 7.19 -15.14 -12.38
C GLN A 145 6.58 -14.22 -13.45
N PRO A 146 6.29 -14.72 -14.65
CA PRO A 146 5.56 -13.96 -15.68
C PRO A 146 4.20 -13.44 -15.19
N ALA A 147 3.75 -12.30 -15.71
CA ALA A 147 2.46 -11.70 -15.34
C ALA A 147 1.25 -12.63 -15.55
N ASP A 148 1.32 -13.54 -16.51
CA ASP A 148 0.29 -14.53 -16.83
C ASP A 148 0.44 -15.85 -16.08
N HIS A 149 1.34 -15.93 -15.09
CA HIS A 149 1.51 -17.11 -14.25
C HIS A 149 0.16 -17.50 -13.58
N PRO A 150 -0.48 -18.62 -13.98
CA PRO A 150 -1.89 -18.86 -13.64
C PRO A 150 -2.18 -18.91 -12.13
N PRO A 151 -1.34 -19.54 -11.27
CA PRO A 151 -1.54 -19.52 -9.82
C PRO A 151 -1.58 -18.11 -9.21
N ALA A 152 -0.90 -17.13 -9.82
CA ALA A 152 -0.89 -15.77 -9.33
C ALA A 152 -2.18 -14.99 -9.64
N GLN A 153 -3.04 -15.51 -10.51
CA GLN A 153 -4.30 -14.85 -10.89
C GLN A 153 -5.47 -15.25 -9.98
N ALA A 154 -5.25 -16.14 -9.02
CA ALA A 154 -6.27 -16.58 -8.07
C ALA A 154 -6.61 -15.51 -7.01
N VAL A 155 -7.83 -15.59 -6.47
CA VAL A 155 -8.26 -14.84 -5.29
C VAL A 155 -8.19 -15.77 -4.08
N GLU A 156 -7.37 -15.44 -3.09
CA GLU A 156 -7.00 -16.36 -2.00
C GLU A 156 -6.81 -15.63 -0.66
N ASP A 157 -6.99 -16.35 0.44
CA ASP A 157 -6.53 -15.85 1.75
C ASP A 157 -5.00 -15.69 1.76
N ALA A 158 -4.55 -14.61 2.39
CA ALA A 158 -3.14 -14.33 2.61
C ALA A 158 -2.90 -14.00 4.09
N PRO A 159 -1.71 -14.29 4.64
CA PRO A 159 -1.34 -13.80 5.96
C PRO A 159 -1.26 -12.28 6.03
N SER A 160 -0.76 -11.68 4.94
CA SER A 160 -0.63 -10.23 4.78
C SER A 160 -0.51 -9.87 3.29
N VAL A 161 -0.74 -8.60 3.00
CA VAL A 161 -0.53 -7.97 1.69
C VAL A 161 0.33 -6.72 1.86
N THR A 162 0.92 -6.23 0.78
CA THR A 162 1.81 -5.06 0.86
C THR A 162 1.01 -3.76 0.99
N GLY A 163 1.57 -2.80 1.72
CA GLY A 163 1.05 -1.44 1.81
C GLY A 163 1.16 -0.62 0.52
N ALA A 164 1.82 -1.15 -0.52
CA ALA A 164 1.95 -0.46 -1.81
C ALA A 164 0.62 -0.32 -2.56
N LEU A 165 -0.29 -1.29 -2.42
CA LEU A 165 -1.66 -1.20 -2.92
C LEU A 165 -2.59 -2.11 -2.09
N MET A 166 -3.32 -1.52 -1.14
CA MET A 166 -4.24 -2.26 -0.27
C MET A 166 -5.55 -1.52 -0.04
N LEU A 167 -6.66 -2.23 -0.23
CA LEU A 167 -8.01 -1.77 0.07
C LEU A 167 -8.39 -2.26 1.48
N ILE A 168 -8.85 -1.34 2.33
CA ILE A 168 -9.12 -1.59 3.74
C ILE A 168 -10.56 -1.17 4.04
N ARG A 169 -11.35 -2.07 4.64
CA ARG A 169 -12.67 -1.74 5.19
C ARG A 169 -12.50 -0.78 6.35
N ARG A 170 -13.27 0.31 6.38
CA ARG A 170 -13.19 1.35 7.43
C ARG A 170 -13.21 0.77 8.85
N GLU A 171 -14.11 -0.19 9.08
CA GLU A 171 -14.26 -0.90 10.35
C GLU A 171 -12.94 -1.49 10.88
N VAL A 172 -12.04 -1.92 10.00
CA VAL A 172 -10.75 -2.50 10.42
C VAL A 172 -9.96 -1.51 11.25
N PHE A 173 -9.70 -0.31 10.73
CA PHE A 173 -8.90 0.68 11.44
C PHE A 173 -9.68 1.42 12.52
N GLU A 174 -11.01 1.43 12.48
CA GLU A 174 -11.84 1.85 13.62
C GLU A 174 -11.73 0.88 14.79
N ARG A 175 -11.58 -0.42 14.52
CA ARG A 175 -11.52 -1.47 15.54
C ARG A 175 -10.10 -1.75 16.07
N ILE A 176 -9.09 -1.77 15.20
CA ILE A 176 -7.71 -2.14 15.58
C ILE A 176 -6.77 -0.92 15.70
N GLY A 177 -7.27 0.28 15.40
CA GLY A 177 -6.47 1.49 15.25
C GLY A 177 -5.73 1.57 13.91
N LEU A 178 -4.99 2.66 13.72
CA LEU A 178 -4.26 2.96 12.48
C LEU A 178 -2.97 2.11 12.34
N PHE A 179 -2.12 2.40 11.35
CA PHE A 179 -0.80 1.76 11.24
C PHE A 179 0.08 2.12 12.44
N SER A 180 0.92 1.17 12.90
CA SER A 180 1.82 1.44 14.02
C SER A 180 2.93 2.39 13.59
N GLU A 181 2.97 3.57 14.20
CA GLU A 181 3.99 4.59 13.94
C GLU A 181 5.39 4.21 14.45
N GLU A 182 5.52 3.08 15.15
CA GLU A 182 6.82 2.52 15.52
C GLU A 182 7.62 2.06 14.28
N PHE A 183 6.92 1.78 13.18
CA PHE A 183 7.50 1.43 11.89
C PHE A 183 7.59 2.68 11.01
N PHE A 184 8.81 3.19 10.87
CA PHE A 184 9.10 4.30 9.96
C PHE A 184 8.94 3.87 8.49
N ILE A 185 9.37 2.65 8.17
CA ILE A 185 9.29 2.02 6.86
C ILE A 185 9.49 0.50 6.99
N ALA A 186 8.81 -0.25 6.12
CA ALA A 186 8.73 -1.71 6.11
C ALA A 186 8.13 -2.34 7.39
N TYR A 187 7.50 -3.51 7.21
CA TYR A 187 6.82 -4.28 8.25
C TYR A 187 5.53 -3.64 8.81
N GLU A 188 5.24 -2.37 8.53
CA GLU A 188 3.98 -1.74 8.96
C GLU A 188 2.73 -2.42 8.38
N ASP A 189 2.83 -2.88 7.13
CA ASP A 189 1.76 -3.53 6.39
C ASP A 189 1.48 -4.94 6.91
N VAL A 190 2.55 -5.70 7.17
CA VAL A 190 2.46 -7.00 7.83
C VAL A 190 1.93 -6.88 9.25
N ASP A 191 2.40 -5.90 10.03
CA ASP A 191 1.89 -5.65 11.38
C ASP A 191 0.39 -5.32 11.37
N PHE A 192 -0.03 -4.44 10.46
CA PHE A 192 -1.43 -4.05 10.32
C PHE A 192 -2.30 -5.26 9.94
N CYS A 193 -1.86 -6.08 8.99
CA CYS A 193 -2.55 -7.32 8.60
C CYS A 193 -2.64 -8.32 9.77
N TYR A 194 -1.56 -8.50 10.54
CA TYR A 194 -1.57 -9.42 11.68
C TYR A 194 -2.50 -8.93 12.79
N ARG A 195 -2.51 -7.63 13.10
CA ARG A 195 -3.48 -7.04 14.03
C ARG A 195 -4.91 -7.23 13.56
N ALA A 196 -5.18 -7.05 12.27
CA ALA A 196 -6.51 -7.26 11.70
C ALA A 196 -6.95 -8.73 11.89
N ARG A 197 -6.07 -9.70 11.58
CA ARG A 197 -6.32 -11.13 11.78
C ARG A 197 -6.61 -11.48 13.24
N GLN A 198 -5.86 -10.92 14.19
CA GLN A 198 -6.12 -11.11 15.62
C GLN A 198 -7.51 -10.64 16.06
N HIS A 199 -8.14 -9.74 15.30
CA HIS A 199 -9.50 -9.23 15.57
C HIS A 199 -10.57 -9.88 14.68
N GLY A 200 -10.24 -11.01 14.05
CA GLY A 200 -11.18 -11.81 13.26
C GLY A 200 -11.35 -11.35 11.81
N PHE A 201 -10.56 -10.37 11.34
CA PHE A 201 -10.61 -9.98 9.93
C PHE A 201 -9.76 -10.90 9.06
N ARG A 202 -10.26 -11.20 7.87
CA ARG A 202 -9.54 -11.90 6.81
C ARG A 202 -8.79 -10.89 5.94
N VAL A 203 -7.64 -11.34 5.46
CA VAL A 203 -6.81 -10.63 4.48
C VAL A 203 -6.81 -11.46 3.20
N ILE A 204 -7.21 -10.84 2.10
CA ILE A 204 -7.32 -11.49 0.80
C ILE A 204 -6.28 -10.90 -0.15
N TYR A 205 -5.60 -11.78 -0.88
CA TYR A 205 -4.91 -11.43 -2.10
C TYR A 205 -5.87 -11.60 -3.28
N CYS A 206 -6.08 -10.55 -4.06
CA CYS A 206 -6.92 -10.54 -5.26
C CYS A 206 -6.03 -10.55 -6.50
N GLY A 207 -5.68 -11.75 -6.99
CA GLY A 207 -4.81 -11.93 -8.15
C GLY A 207 -5.41 -11.50 -9.49
N THR A 208 -6.74 -11.38 -9.54
CA THR A 208 -7.44 -10.86 -10.72
C THR A 208 -7.20 -9.35 -10.89
N ALA A 209 -7.14 -8.59 -9.78
CA ALA A 209 -6.88 -7.15 -9.81
C ALA A 209 -5.38 -6.90 -10.03
N CYS A 210 -5.03 -6.06 -11.00
CA CYS A 210 -3.64 -5.85 -11.42
C CYS A 210 -3.28 -4.37 -11.52
N ALA A 211 -2.08 -4.02 -11.08
CA ALA A 211 -1.47 -2.70 -11.33
C ALA A 211 0.05 -2.83 -11.55
N LEU A 212 0.63 -1.86 -12.26
CA LEU A 212 2.08 -1.73 -12.36
C LEU A 212 2.60 -0.95 -11.15
N HIS A 213 3.75 -1.34 -10.62
CA HIS A 213 4.44 -0.63 -9.55
C HIS A 213 5.89 -0.39 -9.98
N TYR A 214 6.26 0.88 -10.19
CA TYR A 214 7.58 1.28 -10.66
C TYR A 214 8.64 1.29 -9.55
N GLU A 215 8.55 0.33 -8.62
CA GLU A 215 9.34 0.23 -7.39
C GLU A 215 10.82 0.55 -7.61
N GLY A 216 11.34 1.51 -6.84
CA GLY A 216 12.76 1.78 -6.77
C GLY A 216 13.20 3.16 -7.22
N PHE A 217 12.32 3.99 -7.80
CA PHE A 217 12.64 5.39 -8.10
C PHE A 217 12.95 6.22 -6.84
N THR A 218 12.44 5.81 -5.67
CA THR A 218 12.57 6.58 -4.41
C THR A 218 13.52 5.94 -3.39
N ARG A 219 13.67 4.60 -3.40
CA ARG A 219 14.34 3.82 -2.32
C ARG A 219 15.57 3.01 -2.77
N GLY A 220 15.66 2.63 -4.04
CA GLY A 220 16.60 1.60 -4.53
C GLY A 220 16.22 0.18 -4.06
N THR A 221 16.19 -0.78 -4.97
CA THR A 221 15.64 -2.13 -4.74
C THR A 221 16.68 -3.23 -4.51
N THR A 222 17.95 -2.99 -4.86
CA THR A 222 19.05 -3.95 -4.69
C THR A 222 19.93 -3.60 -3.49
N ARG A 223 20.56 -4.61 -2.86
CA ARG A 223 21.48 -4.40 -1.73
C ARG A 223 22.65 -3.46 -2.05
N GLU A 224 23.00 -3.34 -3.33
CA GLU A 224 24.08 -2.49 -3.86
C GLU A 224 23.62 -1.04 -4.09
N ASN A 225 22.36 -0.80 -4.44
CA ASN A 225 21.81 0.54 -4.72
C ASN A 225 20.93 1.11 -3.59
N LYS A 226 20.64 0.32 -2.55
CA LYS A 226 19.79 0.74 -1.44
C LYS A 226 20.54 1.65 -0.50
N ASN A 227 20.06 2.89 -0.35
CA ASN A 227 20.65 3.88 0.54
C ASN A 227 20.79 3.31 1.96
N ARG A 228 21.98 3.49 2.56
CA ARG A 228 22.30 3.03 3.92
C ARG A 228 21.28 3.49 4.95
N TYR A 229 20.73 4.69 4.80
CA TYR A 229 19.69 5.24 5.67
C TYR A 229 18.45 4.33 5.71
N TRP A 230 17.87 3.99 4.55
CA TRP A 230 16.70 3.13 4.46
C TRP A 230 16.96 1.74 5.01
N ARG A 231 18.14 1.17 4.72
CA ARG A 231 18.52 -0.14 5.23
C ARG A 231 18.58 -0.18 6.76
N ILE A 232 19.06 0.87 7.41
CA ILE A 232 19.08 0.95 8.89
C ILE A 232 17.64 0.98 9.42
N LYS A 233 16.77 1.80 8.85
CA LYS A 233 15.35 1.89 9.27
C LYS A 233 14.61 0.57 9.13
N GLU A 234 14.83 -0.18 8.05
CA GLU A 234 14.23 -1.50 7.86
C GLU A 234 14.74 -2.54 8.87
N MET A 235 16.02 -2.49 9.25
CA MET A 235 16.57 -3.37 10.29
C MET A 235 15.98 -3.04 11.67
N GLU A 236 15.79 -1.75 11.98
CA GLU A 236 15.09 -1.31 13.19
C GLU A 236 13.64 -1.81 13.20
N ALA A 237 12.92 -1.62 12.10
CA ALA A 237 11.55 -2.11 11.92
C ALA A 237 11.45 -3.63 12.10
N ARG A 238 12.37 -4.39 11.48
CA ARG A 238 12.46 -5.84 11.66
C ARG A 238 12.63 -6.24 13.13
N LYS A 239 13.54 -5.58 13.86
CA LYS A 239 13.78 -5.89 15.29
C LYS A 239 12.52 -5.65 16.10
N LYS A 240 11.82 -4.53 15.88
CA LYS A 240 10.55 -4.20 16.54
C LYS A 240 9.46 -5.21 16.20
N PHE A 241 9.32 -5.55 14.92
CA PHE A 241 8.34 -6.52 14.43
C PHE A 241 8.52 -7.87 15.14
N TRP A 242 9.75 -8.41 15.17
CA TRP A 242 9.99 -9.71 15.81
C TRP A 242 9.93 -9.67 17.34
N ALA A 243 10.22 -8.52 17.96
CA ALA A 243 9.96 -8.34 19.39
C ALA A 243 8.46 -8.44 19.73
N LYS A 244 7.59 -7.96 18.81
CA LYS A 244 6.13 -8.00 18.96
C LYS A 244 5.52 -9.35 18.56
N TRP A 245 5.98 -9.94 17.45
CA TRP A 245 5.35 -11.08 16.77
C TRP A 245 6.14 -12.38 16.82
N GLY A 246 7.28 -12.45 17.51
CA GLY A 246 8.16 -13.62 17.53
C GLY A 246 7.52 -14.93 18.01
N GLY A 247 6.47 -14.85 18.83
CA GLY A 247 5.69 -16.01 19.27
C GLY A 247 4.38 -16.24 18.51
N TYR A 248 4.05 -15.38 17.55
CA TYR A 248 2.78 -15.45 16.83
C TYR A 248 2.87 -16.45 15.68
N GLN A 249 2.03 -17.48 15.74
CA GLN A 249 1.86 -18.43 14.64
C GLN A 249 0.65 -18.01 13.81
N ILE A 250 0.87 -17.83 12.51
CA ILE A 250 -0.22 -17.64 11.56
C ILE A 250 -0.97 -18.98 11.51
N GLN A 251 -2.15 -19.03 12.13
CA GLN A 251 -3.14 -20.09 11.89
C GLN A 251 -3.77 -19.91 10.51
#